data_AF-X5M777-F1
#
_entry.id   AF-X5M777-F1
#
_cell.length_a   1.000
_cell.length_b   1.000
_cell.length_c   1.000
_cell.angle_alpha   90.00
_cell.angle_beta   90.00
_cell.angle_gamma   90.00
#
_symmetry.space_group_name_H-M   'P 1'
#
loop_
_entity.id
_entity.type
_entity.pdbx_description
1 polymer ?
#
loop_
_entity_poly.entity_id
_entity_poly.type
_entity_poly.pdbx_seq_one_letter_code
_entity_poly.pdbx_strand_id
1 'polypeptide(L)'
;MRQLFAKLFLLVSVTSGGLIGLTANASASLDVCNESTSRVGVALGYYSQDVWVSEGWWHIEGGDCAPVIQSDLTARYYYLFAIDFDAGGGWSGLSTLCVAPGEFTISGRNDCETRGHHTAGFMEVDTSRSPDWTVRLNEATRKPDPRATLGNLTNEVN
;
A
#
# COMPACT_ATOMS: atom_id res chain seq x y z
N MET A 1 69.68 -48.65 -11.72
CA MET A 1 68.50 -48.17 -12.47
C MET A 1 67.31 -48.13 -11.53
N ARG A 2 66.62 -46.97 -11.50
CA ARG A 2 65.31 -46.65 -10.87
C ARG A 2 65.28 -46.34 -9.36
N GLN A 3 65.26 -45.04 -9.10
CA GLN A 3 64.94 -44.34 -7.86
C GLN A 3 63.46 -44.53 -7.50
N LEU A 4 63.14 -44.91 -6.26
CA LEU A 4 61.79 -44.88 -5.70
C LEU A 4 61.60 -43.53 -4.98
N PHE A 5 60.90 -42.60 -5.64
CA PHE A 5 60.56 -41.30 -5.09
C PHE A 5 59.41 -41.42 -4.09
N ALA A 6 59.71 -41.11 -2.82
CA ALA A 6 58.72 -40.79 -1.80
C ALA A 6 57.94 -39.53 -2.23
N LYS A 7 56.60 -39.60 -2.21
CA LYS A 7 55.72 -38.44 -2.29
C LYS A 7 54.84 -38.38 -1.06
N LEU A 8 55.31 -37.57 -0.12
CA LEU A 8 54.56 -36.99 0.99
C LEU A 8 53.37 -36.18 0.42
N PHE A 9 52.14 -36.62 0.67
CA PHE A 9 50.94 -35.83 0.39
C PHE A 9 50.42 -35.24 1.70
N LEU A 10 50.59 -33.92 1.85
CA LEU A 10 49.90 -33.11 2.84
C LEU A 10 48.40 -33.09 2.54
N LEU A 11 47.57 -33.52 3.48
CA LEU A 11 46.12 -33.31 3.45
C LEU A 11 45.82 -31.97 4.13
N VAL A 12 45.45 -30.96 3.36
CA VAL A 12 44.93 -29.68 3.83
C VAL A 12 43.43 -29.84 4.07
N SER A 13 43.00 -29.82 5.33
CA SER A 13 41.59 -29.86 5.72
C SER A 13 40.95 -28.50 5.45
N VAL A 14 40.17 -28.39 4.36
CA VAL A 14 39.33 -27.21 4.09
C VAL A 14 38.10 -27.28 4.98
N THR A 15 38.04 -26.45 6.02
CA THR A 15 36.84 -26.28 6.86
C THR A 15 35.80 -25.47 6.10
N SER A 16 34.77 -26.15 5.57
CA SER A 16 33.58 -25.51 5.00
C SER A 16 32.75 -24.84 6.11
N GLY A 17 32.95 -23.53 6.31
CA GLY A 17 32.04 -22.69 7.08
C GLY A 17 30.77 -22.42 6.28
N GLY A 18 29.66 -23.07 6.64
CA GLY A 18 28.36 -22.85 6.03
C GLY A 18 27.75 -21.52 6.47
N LEU A 19 27.52 -20.62 5.51
CA LEU A 19 26.68 -19.44 5.70
C LEU A 19 25.22 -19.88 5.82
N ILE A 20 24.65 -19.78 7.02
CA ILE A 20 23.20 -19.90 7.24
C ILE A 20 22.59 -18.57 6.76
N GLY A 21 22.02 -18.58 5.56
CA GLY A 21 21.27 -17.45 5.03
C GLY A 21 19.94 -17.31 5.76
N LEU A 22 19.74 -16.20 6.46
CA LEU A 22 18.43 -15.77 6.95
C LEU A 22 17.59 -15.38 5.72
N THR A 23 16.68 -16.26 5.30
CA THR A 23 15.68 -15.91 4.29
C THR A 23 14.68 -14.97 4.94
N ALA A 24 14.85 -13.66 4.73
CA ALA A 24 13.76 -12.73 4.96
C ALA A 24 12.62 -13.14 4.01
N ASN A 25 11.48 -13.54 4.56
CA ASN A 25 10.28 -13.69 3.76
C ASN A 25 9.98 -12.31 3.18
N ALA A 26 10.22 -12.14 1.88
CA ALA A 26 9.77 -10.97 1.16
C ALA A 26 8.24 -11.09 1.06
N SER A 27 7.53 -10.51 2.02
CA SER A 27 6.09 -10.29 1.89
C SER A 27 5.90 -9.13 0.92
N ALA A 28 5.11 -9.34 -0.13
CA ALA A 28 4.75 -8.27 -1.04
C ALA A 28 3.46 -7.59 -0.53
N SER A 29 3.43 -6.26 -0.53
CA SER A 29 2.32 -5.45 0.01
C SER A 29 2.16 -4.14 -0.77
N LEU A 30 0.97 -3.56 -0.68
CA LEU A 30 0.78 -2.14 -0.97
C LEU A 30 0.82 -1.40 0.36
N ASP A 31 1.88 -0.64 0.57
CA ASP A 31 2.06 0.17 1.77
C ASP A 31 1.73 1.63 1.48
N VAL A 32 1.17 2.31 2.48
CA VAL A 32 0.97 3.75 2.47
C VAL A 32 1.75 4.36 3.61
N CYS A 33 2.71 5.22 3.28
CA CYS A 33 3.51 5.97 4.23
C CYS A 33 2.96 7.38 4.37
N ASN A 34 2.53 7.74 5.58
CA ASN A 34 2.11 9.08 5.93
C ASN A 34 3.33 9.89 6.38
N GLU A 35 3.80 10.80 5.53
CA GLU A 35 4.98 11.63 5.82
C GLU A 35 4.62 13.00 6.42
N SER A 36 3.32 13.24 6.65
CA SER A 36 2.85 14.41 7.38
C SER A 36 2.95 14.19 8.89
N THR A 37 2.69 15.24 9.67
CA THR A 37 2.54 15.12 11.13
C THR A 37 1.09 14.86 11.57
N SER A 38 0.13 14.89 10.64
CA SER A 38 -1.29 14.68 10.93
C SER A 38 -1.65 13.20 10.91
N ARG A 39 -2.74 12.82 11.56
CA ARG A 39 -3.41 11.55 11.31
C ARG A 39 -4.10 11.59 9.95
N VAL A 40 -3.88 10.54 9.15
CA VAL A 40 -4.46 10.42 7.81
C VAL A 40 -5.37 9.21 7.72
N GLY A 41 -6.57 9.41 7.18
CA GLY A 41 -7.50 8.34 6.80
C GLY A 41 -7.32 7.98 5.35
N VAL A 42 -7.15 6.69 5.05
CA VAL A 42 -6.91 6.17 3.70
C VAL A 42 -8.05 5.24 3.29
N ALA A 43 -8.49 5.37 2.04
CA ALA A 43 -9.34 4.43 1.34
C ALA A 43 -8.64 3.97 0.07
N LEU A 44 -8.86 2.71 -0.31
CA LEU A 44 -8.25 2.06 -1.45
C LEU A 44 -9.33 1.55 -2.40
N GLY A 45 -9.10 1.71 -3.69
CA GLY A 45 -9.93 1.23 -4.76
C GLY A 45 -9.13 0.35 -5.73
N TYR A 46 -9.75 -0.71 -6.21
CA TYR A 46 -9.13 -1.61 -7.17
C TYR A 46 -10.19 -2.33 -8.00
N TYR A 47 -9.78 -2.88 -9.15
CA TYR A 47 -10.65 -3.68 -10.00
C TYR A 47 -10.34 -5.16 -9.78
N SER A 48 -11.35 -5.94 -9.39
CA SER A 48 -11.21 -7.36 -9.09
C SER A 48 -12.47 -8.10 -9.50
N GLN A 49 -12.33 -9.31 -10.05
CA GLN A 49 -13.47 -10.17 -10.43
C GLN A 49 -14.54 -9.43 -11.27
N ASP A 50 -14.10 -8.66 -12.26
CA ASP A 50 -14.96 -7.86 -13.14
C ASP A 50 -15.82 -6.79 -12.45
N VAL A 51 -15.44 -6.38 -11.25
CA VAL A 51 -16.12 -5.33 -10.49
C VAL A 51 -15.11 -4.38 -9.85
N TRP A 52 -15.50 -3.10 -9.76
CA TRP A 52 -14.78 -2.12 -8.96
C TRP A 52 -15.05 -2.38 -7.48
N VAL A 53 -14.01 -2.38 -6.65
CA VAL A 53 -14.11 -2.50 -5.20
C VAL A 53 -13.44 -1.29 -4.56
N SER A 54 -14.02 -0.75 -3.51
CA SER A 54 -13.39 0.24 -2.63
C SER A 54 -13.52 -0.15 -1.17
N GLU A 55 -12.46 0.08 -0.41
CA GLU A 55 -12.31 -0.29 0.99
C GLU A 55 -11.66 0.85 1.78
N GLY A 56 -11.87 0.86 3.09
CA GLY A 56 -11.34 1.86 4.02
C GLY A 56 -12.09 1.80 5.35
N TRP A 57 -11.83 2.64 6.34
CA TRP A 57 -10.69 3.55 6.44
C TRP A 57 -9.54 2.89 7.18
N TRP A 58 -8.34 2.97 6.61
CA TRP A 58 -7.12 2.77 7.38
C TRP A 58 -6.71 4.09 8.01
N HIS A 59 -6.40 4.08 9.29
CA HIS A 59 -5.85 5.24 10.00
C HIS A 59 -4.35 5.08 10.15
N ILE A 60 -3.59 6.04 9.63
CA ILE A 60 -2.13 6.03 9.64
C ILE A 60 -1.67 7.30 10.36
N GLU A 61 -0.98 7.11 11.49
CA GLU A 61 -0.42 8.20 12.27
C GLU A 61 0.69 8.93 11.49
N GLY A 62 0.99 10.17 11.90
CA GLY A 62 2.03 10.97 11.26
C GLY A 62 3.41 10.32 11.38
N GLY A 63 4.11 10.16 10.26
CA GLY A 63 5.42 9.54 10.17
C GLY A 63 5.41 8.01 10.03
N ASP A 64 4.26 7.37 10.13
CA ASP A 64 4.13 5.91 10.06
C ASP A 64 3.78 5.41 8.65
N CYS A 65 4.03 4.11 8.42
CA CYS A 65 3.58 3.39 7.23
C CYS A 65 2.69 2.22 7.65
N ALA A 66 1.64 1.97 6.88
CA ALA A 66 0.76 0.81 7.09
C ALA A 66 0.50 0.07 5.77
N PRO A 67 0.47 -1.28 5.78
CA PRO A 67 0.04 -2.06 4.63
C PRO A 67 -1.48 -1.96 4.48
N VAL A 68 -1.93 -1.48 3.31
CA VAL A 68 -3.36 -1.46 2.93
C VAL A 68 -3.74 -2.69 2.09
N ILE A 69 -2.76 -3.39 1.52
CA ILE A 69 -2.88 -4.75 0.99
C ILE A 69 -1.72 -5.57 1.54
N GLN A 70 -1.99 -6.73 2.13
CA GLN A 70 -0.99 -7.62 2.76
C GLN A 70 -0.68 -8.87 1.91
N SER A 71 -0.78 -8.76 0.59
CA SER A 71 -0.54 -9.82 -0.38
C SER A 71 0.05 -9.24 -1.67
N ASP A 72 0.59 -10.11 -2.53
CA ASP A 72 1.07 -9.76 -3.87
C ASP A 72 0.06 -8.92 -4.65
N LEU A 73 0.55 -7.83 -5.23
CA LEU A 73 -0.23 -6.95 -6.09
C LEU A 73 -0.39 -7.58 -7.46
N THR A 74 -1.65 -7.83 -7.82
CA THR A 74 -2.01 -8.48 -9.09
C THR A 74 -2.38 -7.47 -10.18
N ALA A 75 -2.67 -6.22 -9.80
CA ALA A 75 -3.05 -5.15 -10.73
C ALA A 75 -1.89 -4.18 -10.98
N ARG A 76 -1.93 -3.50 -12.14
CA ARG A 76 -1.03 -2.37 -12.44
C ARG A 76 -1.48 -1.09 -11.75
N TYR A 77 -2.79 -0.90 -11.66
CA TYR A 77 -3.38 0.34 -11.16
C TYR A 77 -4.18 0.06 -9.91
N TYR A 78 -3.87 0.81 -8.88
CA TYR A 78 -4.67 0.95 -7.66
C TYR A 78 -5.11 2.40 -7.55
N TYR A 79 -6.15 2.65 -6.78
CA TYR A 79 -6.75 3.97 -6.63
C TYR A 79 -6.74 4.32 -5.17
N LEU A 80 -6.15 5.44 -4.79
CA LEU A 80 -6.02 5.83 -3.40
C LEU A 80 -6.78 7.13 -3.15
N PHE A 81 -7.49 7.21 -2.04
CA PHE A 81 -8.10 8.41 -1.54
C PHE A 81 -7.66 8.59 -0.10
N ALA A 82 -7.21 9.79 0.28
CA ALA A 82 -6.80 10.04 1.64
C ALA A 82 -7.24 11.42 2.13
N ILE A 83 -7.53 11.49 3.42
CA ILE A 83 -7.99 12.69 4.12
C ILE A 83 -7.04 12.98 5.26
N ASP A 84 -6.60 14.22 5.38
CA ASP A 84 -5.87 14.71 6.54
C ASP A 84 -6.88 15.19 7.60
N PHE A 85 -6.93 14.49 8.74
CA PHE A 85 -7.93 14.77 9.77
C PHE A 85 -7.65 16.06 10.55
N ASP A 86 -6.37 16.39 10.74
CA ASP A 86 -5.96 17.44 11.67
C ASP A 86 -5.76 18.78 10.96
N ALA A 87 -5.05 18.78 9.83
CA ALA A 87 -4.78 20.00 9.06
C ALA A 87 -5.86 20.27 8.00
N GLY A 88 -6.71 19.28 7.70
CA GLY A 88 -7.59 19.29 6.55
C GLY A 88 -6.81 19.18 5.23
N GLY A 89 -7.53 19.10 4.12
CA GLY A 89 -6.89 18.70 2.86
C GLY A 89 -6.91 17.17 2.68
N GLY A 90 -6.28 16.73 1.59
CA GLY A 90 -6.14 15.31 1.34
C GLY A 90 -5.49 15.00 0.01
N TRP A 91 -5.47 13.72 -0.34
CA TRP A 91 -4.93 13.22 -1.59
C TRP A 91 -6.06 12.58 -2.38
N SER A 92 -6.36 13.19 -3.52
CA SER A 92 -7.52 12.87 -4.35
C SER A 92 -7.19 12.97 -5.82
N GLY A 93 -8.05 12.39 -6.65
CA GLY A 93 -7.90 12.37 -8.10
C GLY A 93 -9.25 12.31 -8.82
N LEU A 94 -9.22 11.83 -10.07
CA LEU A 94 -10.36 11.89 -10.97
C LEU A 94 -11.18 10.59 -11.00
N SER A 95 -10.66 9.49 -10.45
CA SER A 95 -11.33 8.19 -10.48
C SER A 95 -12.41 8.13 -9.41
N THR A 96 -13.69 8.19 -9.82
CA THR A 96 -14.81 8.17 -8.89
C THR A 96 -15.13 6.77 -8.38
N LEU A 97 -15.10 6.58 -7.06
CA LEU A 97 -15.52 5.36 -6.36
C LEU A 97 -16.36 5.73 -5.14
N CYS A 98 -17.00 4.75 -4.53
CA CYS A 98 -17.82 4.97 -3.33
C CYS A 98 -16.98 4.87 -2.05
N VAL A 99 -17.30 5.69 -1.06
CA VAL A 99 -16.79 5.60 0.32
C VAL A 99 -17.96 5.63 1.30
N ALA A 100 -17.76 5.09 2.49
CA ALA A 100 -18.73 5.09 3.58
C ALA A 100 -18.08 5.53 4.90
N PRO A 101 -18.88 5.88 5.93
CA PRO A 101 -18.38 6.05 7.29
C PRO A 101 -17.77 4.76 7.86
N GLY A 102 -16.84 4.91 8.80
CA GLY A 102 -16.22 3.77 9.49
C GLY A 102 -15.52 2.78 8.55
N GLU A 103 -15.28 1.55 9.02
CA GLU A 103 -14.72 0.49 8.17
C GLU A 103 -15.76 -0.01 7.15
N PHE A 104 -15.36 -0.15 5.89
CA PHE A 104 -16.22 -0.49 4.76
C PHE A 104 -15.50 -1.29 3.68
N THR A 105 -16.31 -2.05 2.95
CA THR A 105 -15.97 -2.66 1.65
C THR A 105 -17.18 -2.52 0.75
N ILE A 106 -17.03 -1.89 -0.41
CA ILE A 106 -18.12 -1.59 -1.34
C ILE A 106 -17.76 -2.14 -2.72
N SER A 107 -18.60 -3.01 -3.27
CA SER A 107 -18.52 -3.44 -4.66
C SER A 107 -19.39 -2.54 -5.55
N GLY A 108 -18.88 -2.20 -6.73
CA GLY A 108 -19.51 -1.33 -7.73
C GLY A 108 -19.32 0.15 -7.43
N ARG A 109 -18.98 0.92 -8.46
CA ARG A 109 -18.66 2.36 -8.37
C ARG A 109 -19.81 3.31 -8.71
N ASN A 110 -20.95 2.76 -9.13
CA ASN A 110 -22.09 3.55 -9.60
C ASN A 110 -23.12 3.75 -8.49
N ASP A 111 -23.90 4.82 -8.62
CA ASP A 111 -25.05 5.15 -7.78
C ASP A 111 -24.74 5.16 -6.27
N CYS A 112 -23.56 5.67 -5.90
CA CYS A 112 -23.08 5.67 -4.51
C CYS A 112 -24.14 6.26 -3.56
N GLU A 113 -24.67 7.43 -3.88
CA GLU A 113 -25.63 8.17 -3.05
C GLU A 113 -26.97 7.43 -2.90
N THR A 114 -27.48 6.85 -3.98
CA THR A 114 -28.71 6.04 -3.97
C THR A 114 -28.55 4.79 -3.11
N ARG A 115 -27.31 4.31 -2.96
CA ARG A 115 -26.96 3.14 -2.15
C ARG A 115 -26.56 3.50 -0.70
N GLY A 116 -26.63 4.79 -0.33
CA GLY A 116 -26.25 5.26 1.00
C GLY A 116 -24.74 5.40 1.22
N HIS A 117 -23.96 5.48 0.14
CA HIS A 117 -22.54 5.78 0.12
C HIS A 117 -22.31 7.18 -0.44
N HIS A 118 -21.05 7.61 -0.51
CA HIS A 118 -20.68 8.91 -1.08
C HIS A 118 -19.67 8.72 -2.19
N THR A 119 -19.80 9.52 -3.25
CA THR A 119 -18.80 9.55 -4.32
C THR A 119 -17.55 10.31 -3.89
N ALA A 120 -16.39 9.68 -4.00
CA ALA A 120 -15.07 10.29 -3.77
C ALA A 120 -14.17 10.14 -4.99
N GLY A 121 -13.28 11.12 -5.20
CA GLY A 121 -12.29 11.11 -6.28
C GLY A 121 -10.95 10.53 -5.83
N PHE A 122 -10.60 9.34 -6.30
CA PHE A 122 -9.35 8.65 -6.00
C PHE A 122 -8.25 9.04 -7.00
N MET A 123 -7.02 9.16 -6.50
CA MET A 123 -5.82 9.29 -7.34
C MET A 123 -5.35 7.92 -7.80
N GLU A 124 -4.91 7.84 -9.05
CA GLU A 124 -4.35 6.61 -9.61
C GLU A 124 -2.90 6.40 -9.12
N VAL A 125 -2.60 5.16 -8.76
CA VAL A 125 -1.28 4.66 -8.36
C VAL A 125 -0.88 3.59 -9.38
N ASP A 126 0.11 3.91 -10.22
CA ASP A 126 0.70 2.97 -11.18
C ASP A 126 1.84 2.19 -10.51
N THR A 127 1.60 0.93 -10.18
CA THR A 127 2.59 0.03 -9.58
C THR A 127 3.56 -0.54 -10.61
N SER A 128 3.37 -0.22 -11.89
CA SER A 128 4.13 -0.82 -13.00
C SER A 128 4.11 -2.37 -13.00
N ARG A 129 3.07 -2.98 -12.42
CA ARG A 129 2.93 -4.45 -12.19
C ARG A 129 3.99 -5.03 -11.25
N SER A 130 4.54 -4.21 -10.36
CA SER A 130 5.35 -4.68 -9.23
C SER A 130 4.47 -5.46 -8.25
N PRO A 131 4.94 -6.59 -7.69
CA PRO A 131 4.18 -7.36 -6.69
C PRO A 131 4.04 -6.62 -5.36
N ASP A 132 4.88 -5.62 -5.10
CA ASP A 132 4.86 -4.73 -3.95
C ASP A 132 4.99 -3.27 -4.39
N TRP A 133 4.45 -2.33 -3.60
CA TRP A 133 4.54 -0.90 -3.88
C TRP A 133 4.34 -0.06 -2.63
N THR A 134 4.98 1.12 -2.58
CA THR A 134 4.78 2.09 -1.49
C THR A 134 4.28 3.42 -2.04
N VAL A 135 3.15 3.89 -1.52
CA VAL A 135 2.63 5.24 -1.76
C VAL A 135 3.08 6.16 -0.63
N ARG A 136 3.67 7.32 -0.97
CA ARG A 136 4.13 8.30 0.02
C ARG A 136 3.21 9.52 0.00
N LEU A 137 2.50 9.74 1.10
CA LEU A 137 1.63 10.90 1.29
C LEU A 137 2.46 12.02 1.93
N ASN A 138 2.83 13.01 1.12
CA ASN A 138 3.60 14.16 1.58
C ASN A 138 2.76 15.44 1.50
N GLU A 139 3.03 16.38 2.40
CA GLU A 139 2.26 17.63 2.51
C GLU A 139 2.35 18.50 1.23
N ALA A 140 3.47 18.42 0.51
CA ALA A 140 3.68 19.17 -0.73
C ALA A 140 2.74 18.76 -1.87
N THR A 141 2.21 17.53 -1.82
CA THR A 141 1.25 16.99 -2.79
C THR A 141 -0.20 17.01 -2.28
N ARG A 142 -0.42 17.44 -1.03
CA ARG A 142 -1.75 17.56 -0.43
C ARG A 142 -2.58 18.60 -1.19
N LYS A 143 -3.79 18.21 -1.59
CA LYS A 143 -4.77 19.06 -2.26
C LYS A 143 -5.71 19.71 -1.23
N PRO A 144 -6.44 20.78 -1.61
CA PRO A 144 -7.52 21.33 -0.79
C PRO A 144 -8.51 20.24 -0.37
N ASP A 145 -9.18 20.48 0.75
CA ASP A 145 -9.97 19.45 1.45
C ASP A 145 -10.95 18.72 0.52
N PRO A 146 -10.68 17.43 0.20
CA PRO A 146 -11.55 16.67 -0.67
C PRO A 146 -12.86 16.30 0.03
N ARG A 147 -12.95 16.47 1.36
CA ARG A 147 -14.20 16.29 2.09
C ARG A 147 -15.29 17.28 1.69
N ALA A 148 -14.93 18.40 1.07
CA ALA A 148 -15.92 19.34 0.54
C ALA A 148 -16.90 18.66 -0.45
N THR A 149 -16.47 17.59 -1.13
CA THR A 149 -17.34 16.80 -2.02
C THR A 149 -18.02 15.62 -1.31
N LEU A 150 -17.65 15.31 -0.07
CA LEU A 150 -18.19 14.16 0.69
C LEU A 150 -19.40 14.52 1.57
N GLY A 151 -19.79 15.79 1.63
CA GLY A 151 -20.97 16.22 2.38
C GLY A 151 -20.89 15.84 3.87
N ASN A 152 -21.87 15.08 4.35
CA ASN A 152 -22.03 14.75 5.78
C ASN A 152 -21.01 13.75 6.34
N LEU A 153 -20.19 13.09 5.50
CA LEU A 153 -19.20 12.11 5.97
C LEU A 153 -18.10 12.70 6.86
N THR A 154 -17.88 14.03 6.81
CA THR A 154 -16.80 14.67 7.57
C THR A 154 -16.84 14.40 9.07
N ASN A 155 -18.02 14.13 9.61
CA ASN A 155 -18.23 13.89 11.03
C ASN A 155 -18.15 12.40 11.44
N GLU A 156 -18.08 11.48 10.49
CA GLU A 156 -18.20 10.02 10.73
C GLU A 156 -16.99 9.20 10.22
N VAL A 157 -16.00 9.88 9.65
CA VAL A 157 -14.72 9.27 9.22
C VAL A 157 -13.65 9.39 10.31
N ASN A 158 -13.93 10.06 11.42
CA ASN A 158 -12.99 10.32 12.53
C ASN A 158 -13.09 9.27 13.64
#